data_AF-A0A3D4GWI5-F1
#
_entry.id   AF-A0A3D4GWI5-F1
#
_cell.length_a   1.000
_cell.length_b   1.000
_cell.length_c   1.000
_cell.angle_alpha   90.00
_cell.angle_beta   90.00
_cell.angle_gamma   90.00
#
_symmetry.space_group_name_H-M   'P 1'
#
loop_
_entity.id
_entity.type
_entity.pdbx_description
1 polymer ?
#
loop_
_entity_poly.entity_id
_entity_poly.type
_entity_poly.pdbx_seq_one_letter_code
_entity_poly.pdbx_strand_id
1 'polypeptide(L)' 'MAKTRTRYVCQSCGTVASRWFGRCTGCEEWNTCTEEILSSDPTGDTG' A
#
# COMPACT_ATOMS: atom_id res chain seq x y z
N MET A 1 -12.86 -5.37 -15.82
CA MET A 1 -12.67 -5.77 -14.40
C MET A 1 -11.34 -5.19 -13.95
N ALA A 2 -11.38 -4.11 -13.15
CA ALA A 2 -10.18 -3.41 -12.72
C ALA A 2 -9.35 -4.37 -11.86
N LYS A 3 -8.08 -4.57 -12.23
CA LYS A 3 -7.20 -5.49 -11.53
C LYS A 3 -6.86 -4.86 -10.19
N THR A 4 -7.54 -5.28 -9.12
CA THR A 4 -7.25 -4.88 -7.75
C THR A 4 -5.78 -5.18 -7.48
N ARG A 5 -4.97 -4.15 -7.29
CA ARG A 5 -3.56 -4.30 -6.93
C ARG A 5 -3.41 -4.00 -5.46
N THR A 6 -2.83 -4.92 -4.71
CA THR A 6 -2.54 -4.71 -3.30
C THR A 6 -1.10 -4.20 -3.16
N ARG A 7 -0.88 -3.16 -2.35
CA ARG A 7 0.45 -2.66 -1.97
C ARG A 7 0.56 -2.59 -0.45
N TYR A 8 1.76 -2.65 0.09
CA TYR A 8 2.04 -2.48 1.52
C TYR A 8 2.77 -1.17 1.72
N VAL A 9 2.21 -0.26 2.52
CA VAL A 9 2.74 1.09 2.76
C VAL A 9 3.16 1.23 4.22
N CYS A 10 4.41 1.55 4.48
CA CYS A 10 4.91 1.84 5.81
C CYS A 10 4.35 3.16 6.34
N GLN A 11 3.64 3.12 7.46
CA GLN A 11 3.09 4.29 8.17
C GLN A 11 4.18 5.10 8.89
N SER A 12 5.36 4.52 9.15
CA SER A 12 6.47 5.21 9.81
C SER A 12 7.33 6.02 8.83
N CYS A 13 7.75 5.40 7.71
CA CYS A 13 8.65 6.04 6.74
C CYS A 13 8.05 6.28 5.34
N GLY A 14 6.85 5.77 5.05
CA GLY A 14 6.22 5.89 3.72
C GLY A 14 6.70 4.88 2.67
N THR A 15 7.58 3.94 3.02
CA THR A 15 8.09 2.92 2.07
C THR A 15 6.95 2.05 1.54
N VAL A 16 6.88 1.89 0.21
CA VAL A 16 5.88 1.05 -0.46
C VAL A 16 6.52 -0.24 -0.96
N ALA A 17 5.95 -1.38 -0.60
CA ALA A 17 6.36 -2.71 -1.04
C ALA A 17 5.21 -3.46 -1.73
N SER A 18 5.50 -4.25 -2.75
CA SER A 18 4.48 -5.08 -3.44
C SER A 18 4.15 -6.37 -2.67
N ARG A 19 4.96 -6.73 -1.67
CA ARG A 19 4.76 -7.91 -0.82
C ARG A 19 5.27 -7.63 0.59
N TRP A 20 4.53 -8.08 1.61
CA TRP A 20 4.91 -7.90 2.99
C TRP A 20 5.88 -9.00 3.44
N PHE A 21 7.00 -8.60 4.04
CA PHE A 21 8.03 -9.49 4.55
C PHE A 21 8.09 -9.52 6.10
N GLY A 22 7.12 -8.92 6.79
CA GLY A 22 7.08 -8.78 8.25
C GLY A 22 7.82 -7.55 8.79
N ARG A 23 8.82 -7.06 8.06
CA ARG A 23 9.61 -5.86 8.39
C ARG A 23 9.65 -4.88 7.22
N CYS A 24 9.62 -3.58 7.51
CA CYS A 24 9.81 -2.54 6.53
C CYS A 24 11.25 -2.55 5.96
N THR A 25 11.41 -2.46 4.64
CA THR A 25 12.73 -2.40 4.00
C THR A 25 13.37 -1.01 4.00
N GLY A 26 12.63 0.03 4.41
CA GLY A 26 13.13 1.41 4.47
C GLY A 26 13.60 1.82 5.87
N CYS A 27 12.77 1.60 6.89
CA CYS A 27 13.09 1.97 8.28
C CYS A 27 13.34 0.78 9.20
N GLU A 28 13.31 -0.46 8.69
CA GLU A 28 13.56 -1.69 9.45
C GLU A 28 12.61 -1.93 10.64
N GLU A 29 11.49 -1.21 10.70
CA GLU A 29 10.46 -1.43 11.73
C GLU A 29 9.53 -2.59 11.42
N TRP A 30 9.01 -3.18 12.49
CA TRP A 30 8.02 -4.25 12.47
C TRP A 30 6.63 -3.67 12.73
N ASN A 31 5.59 -4.27 12.14
CA ASN A 31 4.19 -3.87 12.34
C ASN A 31 3.85 -2.43 11.89
N THR A 32 4.69 -1.79 11.08
CA THR A 32 4.44 -0.43 10.57
C THR A 32 3.87 -0.39 9.16
N CYS A 33 3.88 -1.49 8.41
CA CYS A 33 3.31 -1.49 7.06
C CYS A 33 1.85 -1.92 7.04
N THR A 34 1.04 -1.08 6.41
CA THR A 34 -0.39 -1.28 6.19
C THR A 34 -0.65 -1.74 4.77
N GLU A 35 -1.56 -2.70 4.60
CA GLU A 35 -2.04 -3.12 3.30
C GLU A 35 -3.00 -2.08 2.72
N GLU A 36 -2.71 -1.59 1.51
CA GLU A 36 -3.54 -0.65 0.79
C GLU A 36 -3.97 -1.24 -0.55
N ILE A 37 -5.28 -1.23 -0.75
CA ILE A 37 -5.91 -1.76 -1.95
C ILE A 37 -5.96 -0.61 -2.97
N LEU A 38 -5.14 -0.69 -4.01
CA LEU A 38 -5.28 0.17 -5.19
C LEU A 38 -6.49 -0.31 -5.98
N SER A 39 -7.67 0.11 -5.53
CA SER A 39 -8.85 0.09 -6.37
C SER A 39 -8.67 1.22 -7.39
N SER A 40 -8.46 0.85 -8.65
CA SER A 40 -8.46 1.80 -9.75
C SER A 40 -9.91 2.21 -10.05
N ASP A 41 -10.49 2.94 -9.13
CA ASP A 41 -11.72 3.67 -9.36
C ASP A 41 -11.77 4.88 -8.41
N PRO A 42 -11.17 6.02 -8.81
CA PRO A 42 -11.66 7.29 -8.34
C PRO A 42 -12.98 7.57 -9.08
N THR A 43 -14.10 6.92 -8.71
CA THR A 43 -15.41 7.49 -9.06
C THR A 43 -15.47 8.85 -8.38
N GLY A 44 -15.22 9.87 -9.18
CA GLY A 44 -15.06 11.25 -8.73
C GLY A 44 -14.59 12.15 -9.86
N ASP A 45 -15.07 11.95 -11.09
CA ASP A 45 -15.19 13.05 -12.04
C ASP A 45 -16.67 13.22 -12.36
N THR A 46 -17.12 14.43 -12.08
CA THR A 46 -18.49 14.91 -12.02
C THR A 46 -19.09 15.07 -13.42
N GLY A 47 -20.34 14.63 -13.60
CA GLY A 47 -21.14 14.92 -14.79
C GLY A 47 -22.59 14.49 -14.63
#